data_AF-A0A504UW78-F1
#
_entry.id   AF-A0A504UW78-F1
#
_cell.length_a   1.000
_cell.length_b   1.000
_cell.length_c   1.000
_cell.angle_alpha   90.00
_cell.angle_beta   90.00
_cell.angle_gamma   90.00
#
_symmetry.space_group_name_H-M   'P 1'
#
loop_
_entity.id
_entity.type
_entity.pdbx_description
1 polymer ?
#
loop_
_entity_poly.entity_id
_entity_poly.type
_entity_poly.pdbx_seq_one_letter_code
_entity_poly.pdbx_strand_id
1 'polypeptide(L)'
;MKTPNLPLLAGLCLFALASCSSDEQASRKGACAEYVKLEVLAQEDLDRCITEQQTFRAAALKLVARVTENAYPILVETVRRTTASATRINRTEYPELASEVSQLPAVTDGNKMPPHFVVSLEHVTFDPPAEQDGVVRSEWQVNGLRKDTSDDFWTLDISGIGPHDFEDAEDICSMLAYSDSLPGCSARVFVDVAPGIIPQMPELKVMAIEFIAPTVDQARQIFLESEMARWPPKPTS
;
A
#
# COMPACT_ATOMS: atom_id res chain seq x y z
N MET A 1 38.87 -37.13 45.75
CA MET A 1 38.11 -38.14 44.98
C MET A 1 36.72 -38.32 45.59
N LYS A 2 35.70 -37.78 44.92
CA LYS A 2 34.28 -38.17 44.98
C LYS A 2 33.58 -37.36 43.89
N THR A 3 33.05 -38.05 42.89
CA THR A 3 32.15 -37.50 41.88
C THR A 3 30.83 -37.06 42.51
N PRO A 4 30.15 -36.09 41.87
CA PRO A 4 28.71 -36.18 41.77
C PRO A 4 28.23 -36.10 40.32
N ASN A 5 27.22 -36.93 40.03
CA ASN A 5 26.38 -36.89 38.85
C ASN A 5 25.59 -35.57 38.76
N LEU A 6 25.41 -35.07 37.54
CA LEU A 6 24.31 -34.15 37.17
C LEU A 6 23.87 -34.50 35.74
N PRO A 7 22.67 -35.08 35.55
CA PRO A 7 22.02 -35.19 34.26
C PRO A 7 21.10 -33.98 34.01
N LEU A 8 20.70 -33.83 32.74
CA LEU A 8 19.58 -33.02 32.25
C LEU A 8 19.70 -31.50 32.41
N LEU A 9 20.02 -30.84 31.30
CA LEU A 9 19.37 -29.59 30.86
C LEU A 9 19.54 -29.48 29.34
N ALA A 10 18.96 -30.44 28.63
CA ALA A 10 18.67 -30.32 27.20
C ALA A 10 17.15 -30.21 27.07
N GLY A 11 16.65 -29.01 26.81
CA GLY A 11 15.24 -28.81 26.54
C GLY A 11 14.71 -27.49 27.09
N LEU A 12 15.02 -26.39 26.41
CA LEU A 12 14.25 -25.14 26.53
C LEU A 12 14.33 -24.22 25.29
N CYS A 13 14.92 -24.67 24.17
CA CYS A 13 14.99 -23.89 22.93
C CYS A 13 14.04 -24.36 21.81
N LEU A 14 12.97 -25.10 22.11
CA LEU A 14 12.03 -25.62 21.10
C LEU A 14 10.68 -24.86 21.03
N PHE A 15 10.42 -23.91 21.93
CA PHE A 15 9.11 -23.25 22.02
C PHE A 15 8.97 -21.95 21.22
N ALA A 16 10.05 -21.42 20.63
CA ALA A 16 9.99 -20.20 19.82
C ALA A 16 9.73 -20.43 18.31
N LEU A 17 9.86 -21.67 17.82
CA LEU A 17 9.60 -22.02 16.40
C LEU A 17 8.20 -22.59 16.16
N ALA A 18 7.54 -23.09 17.22
CA ALA A 18 6.21 -23.70 17.10
C ALA A 18 5.09 -22.66 16.94
N SER A 19 5.22 -21.47 17.56
CA SER A 19 4.21 -20.41 17.51
C SER A 19 4.07 -19.78 16.12
N CYS A 20 5.16 -19.58 15.38
CA CYS A 20 5.05 -19.13 13.99
C CYS A 20 4.33 -20.16 13.11
N SER A 21 4.63 -21.46 13.28
CA SER A 21 3.99 -22.50 12.47
C SER A 21 2.49 -22.69 12.74
N SER A 22 2.03 -22.45 13.97
CA SER A 22 0.60 -22.55 14.31
C SER A 22 -0.21 -21.40 13.72
N ASP A 23 0.35 -20.19 13.72
CA ASP A 23 -0.31 -18.99 13.23
C ASP A 23 -0.38 -19.00 11.70
N GLU A 24 0.69 -19.43 11.03
CA GLU A 24 0.71 -19.65 9.57
C GLU A 24 -0.28 -20.74 9.14
N GLN A 25 -0.35 -21.84 9.89
CA GLN A 25 -1.31 -22.91 9.60
C GLN A 25 -2.75 -22.45 9.85
N ALA A 26 -3.00 -21.62 10.87
CA ALA A 26 -4.32 -21.04 11.13
C ALA A 26 -4.75 -20.08 10.01
N SER A 27 -3.86 -19.17 9.57
CA SER A 27 -4.10 -18.25 8.46
C SER A 27 -4.49 -18.98 7.18
N ARG A 28 -3.69 -19.99 6.81
CA ARG A 28 -3.96 -20.86 5.66
C ARG A 28 -5.29 -21.62 5.74
N LYS A 29 -5.62 -22.20 6.90
CA LYS A 29 -6.92 -22.87 7.10
C LYS A 29 -8.08 -21.88 6.96
N GLY A 30 -7.92 -20.68 7.50
CA GLY A 30 -8.88 -19.58 7.34
C GLY A 30 -9.12 -19.23 5.88
N ALA A 31 -8.03 -19.00 5.12
CA ALA A 31 -8.10 -18.69 3.70
C ALA A 31 -8.75 -19.80 2.87
N CYS A 32 -8.37 -21.07 3.06
CA CYS A 32 -9.01 -22.18 2.34
C CYS A 32 -10.51 -22.32 2.66
N ALA A 33 -10.92 -22.08 3.91
CA ALA A 33 -12.34 -22.08 4.28
C ALA A 33 -13.10 -20.91 3.62
N GLU A 34 -12.47 -19.74 3.52
CA GLU A 34 -13.01 -18.59 2.79
C GLU A 34 -13.14 -18.88 1.29
N TYR A 35 -12.14 -19.55 0.69
CA TYR A 35 -12.19 -19.96 -0.71
C TYR A 35 -13.38 -20.86 -1.04
N VAL A 36 -13.78 -21.76 -0.11
CA VAL A 36 -15.00 -22.55 -0.28
C VAL A 36 -16.25 -21.68 -0.20
N LYS A 37 -16.32 -20.76 0.77
CA LYS A 37 -17.45 -19.83 0.92
C LYS A 37 -17.64 -18.92 -0.29
N LEU A 38 -16.53 -18.53 -0.93
CA LEU A 38 -16.51 -17.69 -2.12
C LEU A 38 -16.64 -18.48 -3.43
N GLU A 39 -16.82 -19.80 -3.34
CA GLU A 39 -17.02 -20.73 -4.47
C GLU A 39 -15.83 -20.78 -5.46
N VAL A 40 -14.63 -20.38 -5.01
CA VAL A 40 -13.39 -20.49 -5.80
C VAL A 40 -12.66 -21.83 -5.57
N LEU A 41 -13.06 -22.57 -4.53
CA LEU A 41 -12.59 -23.90 -4.17
C LEU A 41 -13.78 -24.81 -3.86
N ALA A 42 -13.77 -26.05 -4.34
CA ALA A 42 -14.80 -27.04 -4.00
C ALA A 42 -14.60 -27.57 -2.57
N GLN A 43 -15.69 -27.92 -1.88
CA GLN A 43 -15.64 -28.36 -0.48
C GLN A 43 -14.78 -29.63 -0.28
N GLU A 44 -14.77 -30.52 -1.28
CA GLU A 44 -13.95 -31.74 -1.30
C GLU A 44 -12.44 -31.48 -1.44
N ASP A 45 -12.05 -30.32 -1.99
CA ASP A 45 -10.65 -29.93 -2.14
C ASP A 45 -10.11 -29.12 -0.95
N LEU A 46 -10.90 -28.94 0.12
CA LEU A 46 -10.51 -28.16 1.30
C LEU A 46 -9.20 -28.66 1.93
N ASP A 47 -9.10 -29.97 2.18
CA ASP A 47 -7.90 -30.57 2.80
C ASP A 47 -6.67 -30.46 1.90
N ARG A 48 -6.88 -30.61 0.59
CA ARG A 48 -5.84 -30.43 -0.42
C ARG A 48 -5.41 -28.97 -0.50
N CYS A 49 -6.33 -28.03 -0.42
CA CYS A 49 -5.99 -26.61 -0.31
C CYS A 49 -5.08 -26.37 0.89
N ILE A 50 -5.40 -26.91 2.07
CA ILE A 50 -4.61 -26.69 3.31
C ILE A 50 -3.21 -27.33 3.25
N THR A 51 -3.00 -28.37 2.44
CA THR A 51 -1.75 -29.15 2.44
C THR A 51 -0.91 -29.02 1.17
N GLU A 52 -1.52 -28.70 0.04
CA GLU A 52 -0.89 -28.61 -1.30
C GLU A 52 -0.85 -27.15 -1.79
N GLN A 53 0.35 -26.60 -1.97
CA GLN A 53 0.54 -25.22 -2.43
C GLN A 53 -0.11 -24.97 -3.80
N GLN A 54 -0.09 -25.95 -4.70
CA GLN A 54 -0.68 -25.81 -6.04
C GLN A 54 -2.20 -25.63 -5.98
N THR A 55 -2.88 -26.38 -5.12
CA THR A 55 -4.33 -26.28 -4.91
C THR A 55 -4.69 -24.93 -4.28
N PHE A 56 -3.93 -24.47 -3.29
CA PHE A 56 -4.07 -23.13 -2.73
C PHE A 56 -3.89 -22.04 -3.79
N ARG A 57 -2.79 -22.10 -4.56
CA ARG A 57 -2.47 -21.11 -5.60
C ARG A 57 -3.54 -21.08 -6.69
N ALA A 58 -4.10 -22.21 -7.09
CA ALA A 58 -5.16 -22.27 -8.09
C ALA A 58 -6.46 -21.58 -7.59
N ALA A 59 -6.83 -21.78 -6.33
CA ALA A 59 -7.96 -21.09 -5.71
C ALA A 59 -7.69 -19.58 -5.55
N ALA A 60 -6.49 -19.21 -5.09
CA ALA A 60 -6.05 -17.82 -4.98
C ALA A 60 -6.10 -17.10 -6.34
N LEU A 61 -5.63 -17.74 -7.42
CA LEU A 61 -5.71 -17.17 -8.77
C LEU A 61 -7.16 -16.89 -9.22
N LYS A 62 -8.11 -17.77 -8.91
CA LYS A 62 -9.54 -17.55 -9.21
C LYS A 62 -10.11 -16.39 -8.39
N LEU A 63 -9.78 -16.31 -7.10
CA LEU A 63 -10.18 -15.20 -6.24
C LEU A 63 -9.63 -13.87 -6.78
N VAL A 64 -8.32 -13.82 -7.04
CA VAL A 64 -7.61 -12.66 -7.56
C VAL A 64 -8.17 -12.19 -8.90
N ALA A 65 -8.51 -13.12 -9.80
CA ALA A 65 -9.15 -12.78 -11.06
C ALA A 65 -10.47 -12.02 -10.82
N ARG A 66 -11.33 -12.54 -9.94
CA ARG A 66 -12.60 -11.90 -9.57
C ARG A 66 -12.41 -10.55 -8.86
N VAL A 67 -11.47 -10.46 -7.93
CA VAL A 67 -11.13 -9.20 -7.25
C VAL A 67 -10.67 -8.16 -8.26
N THR A 68 -9.78 -8.53 -9.17
CA THR A 68 -9.27 -7.62 -10.21
C THR A 68 -10.37 -7.17 -11.17
N GLU A 69 -11.25 -8.08 -11.60
CA GLU A 69 -12.37 -7.76 -12.50
C GLU A 69 -13.31 -6.70 -11.90
N ASN A 70 -13.48 -6.71 -10.57
CA ASN A 70 -14.30 -5.72 -9.87
C ASN A 70 -13.54 -4.41 -9.58
N ALA A 71 -12.26 -4.49 -9.22
CA ALA A 71 -11.45 -3.34 -8.83
C ALA A 71 -10.97 -2.51 -10.02
N TYR A 72 -10.58 -3.14 -11.12
CA TYR A 72 -9.92 -2.44 -12.23
C TYR A 72 -10.78 -1.37 -12.91
N PRO A 73 -12.10 -1.57 -13.14
CA PRO A 73 -12.96 -0.52 -13.69
C PRO A 73 -12.99 0.74 -12.81
N ILE A 74 -12.92 0.59 -11.48
CA ILE A 74 -12.90 1.71 -10.53
C ILE A 74 -11.59 2.50 -10.68
N LEU A 75 -10.45 1.79 -10.80
CA LEU A 75 -9.15 2.43 -11.04
C LEU A 75 -9.14 3.21 -12.36
N VAL A 76 -9.68 2.64 -13.45
CA VAL A 76 -9.76 3.31 -14.75
C VAL A 76 -10.68 4.54 -14.71
N GLU A 77 -11.82 4.44 -14.04
CA GLU A 77 -12.73 5.57 -13.85
C GLU A 77 -12.08 6.68 -13.01
N THR A 78 -11.31 6.31 -11.98
CA THR A 78 -10.53 7.25 -11.17
C THR A 78 -9.51 8.00 -12.04
N VAL A 79 -8.73 7.30 -12.87
CA VAL A 79 -7.82 7.94 -13.85
C VAL A 79 -8.57 8.97 -14.69
N ARG A 80 -9.76 8.61 -15.20
CA ARG A 80 -10.57 9.51 -16.03
C ARG A 80 -11.00 10.76 -15.28
N ARG A 81 -11.51 10.61 -14.05
CA ARG A 81 -11.96 11.73 -13.19
C ARG A 81 -10.81 12.65 -12.83
N THR A 82 -9.72 12.11 -12.29
CA THR A 82 -8.56 12.90 -11.85
C THR A 82 -7.87 13.59 -13.03
N THR A 83 -7.76 12.92 -14.18
CA THR A 83 -7.21 13.56 -15.40
C THR A 83 -8.06 14.76 -15.82
N ALA A 84 -9.38 14.64 -15.80
CA ALA A 84 -10.28 15.74 -16.12
C ALA A 84 -10.09 16.91 -15.14
N SER A 85 -9.99 16.63 -13.83
CA SER A 85 -9.72 17.66 -12.82
C SER A 85 -8.35 18.33 -13.01
N ALA A 86 -7.31 17.56 -13.34
CA ALA A 86 -5.96 18.07 -13.59
C ALA A 86 -5.82 18.90 -14.88
N THR A 87 -6.81 18.89 -15.78
CA THR A 87 -6.81 19.82 -16.94
C THR A 87 -7.20 21.26 -16.57
N ARG A 88 -7.70 21.49 -15.35
CA ARG A 88 -8.14 22.81 -14.89
C ARG A 88 -6.99 23.70 -14.43
N ILE A 89 -5.81 23.14 -14.18
CA ILE A 89 -4.60 23.87 -13.78
C ILE A 89 -3.67 24.11 -14.96
N ASN A 90 -2.89 25.19 -14.92
CA ASN A 90 -1.82 25.42 -15.89
C ASN A 90 -0.59 24.58 -15.53
N ARG A 91 -0.52 23.36 -16.06
CA ARG A 91 0.56 22.39 -15.76
C ARG A 91 1.97 22.89 -16.08
N THR A 92 2.11 23.90 -16.95
CA THR A 92 3.42 24.49 -17.27
C THR A 92 4.03 25.28 -16.12
N GLU A 93 3.23 25.71 -15.15
CA GLU A 93 3.67 26.40 -13.94
C GLU A 93 4.20 25.45 -12.86
N TYR A 94 4.05 24.13 -13.05
CA TYR A 94 4.43 23.10 -12.09
C TYR A 94 5.62 22.29 -12.62
N PRO A 95 6.87 22.78 -12.47
CA PRO A 95 8.05 22.01 -12.80
C PRO A 95 8.16 20.78 -11.91
N GLU A 96 8.78 19.72 -12.42
CA GLU A 96 9.09 18.53 -11.62
C GLU A 96 10.05 18.91 -10.48
N LEU A 97 9.71 18.50 -9.26
CA LEU A 97 10.54 18.75 -8.11
C LEU A 97 11.87 17.99 -8.28
N ALA A 98 12.99 18.67 -8.03
CA ALA A 98 14.31 18.03 -8.09
C ALA A 98 14.45 16.98 -6.97
N SER A 99 15.03 15.81 -7.29
CA SER A 99 15.17 14.69 -6.34
C SER A 99 16.00 15.03 -5.09
N GLU A 100 16.85 16.05 -5.19
CA GLU A 100 17.68 16.58 -4.09
C GLU A 100 16.85 17.31 -3.01
N VAL A 101 15.61 17.70 -3.33
CA VAL A 101 14.70 18.37 -2.38
C VAL A 101 13.88 17.30 -1.68
N SER A 102 14.22 16.99 -0.42
CA SER A 102 13.47 16.05 0.41
C SER A 102 12.17 16.66 0.96
N GLN A 103 11.30 15.82 1.51
CA GLN A 103 10.17 16.26 2.33
C GLN A 103 10.61 17.19 3.48
N LEU A 104 9.71 18.10 3.87
CA LEU A 104 9.91 19.11 4.91
C LEU A 104 10.24 18.50 6.29
N PRO A 105 10.99 19.23 7.15
CA PRO A 105 11.35 20.64 7.02
C PRO A 105 12.83 20.83 6.67
N ALA A 106 13.29 20.42 5.48
CA ALA A 106 14.63 20.77 4.99
C ALA A 106 14.76 22.24 4.51
N VAL A 107 13.91 23.15 5.00
CA VAL A 107 14.03 24.61 4.73
C VAL A 107 15.24 25.21 5.48
N THR A 108 15.96 24.41 6.29
CA THR A 108 17.15 24.85 7.05
C THR A 108 18.39 25.10 6.20
N ASP A 109 18.47 24.55 4.99
CA ASP A 109 19.73 24.57 4.18
C ASP A 109 19.71 25.55 3.00
N GLY A 110 18.72 26.46 2.94
CA GLY A 110 18.66 27.50 1.91
C GLY A 110 18.09 27.07 0.55
N ASN A 111 17.81 25.77 0.38
CA ASN A 111 17.01 25.27 -0.75
C ASN A 111 15.54 25.57 -0.50
N LYS A 112 15.04 26.68 -1.07
CA LYS A 112 13.62 27.00 -1.03
C LYS A 112 12.87 26.04 -1.96
N MET A 113 11.84 25.37 -1.44
CA MET A 113 10.86 24.72 -2.31
C MET A 113 10.31 25.76 -3.30
N PRO A 114 10.22 25.41 -4.60
CA PRO A 114 9.56 26.28 -5.57
C PRO A 114 8.10 26.51 -5.15
N PRO A 115 7.49 27.67 -5.49
CA PRO A 115 6.12 28.00 -5.07
C PRO A 115 5.07 27.02 -5.63
N HIS A 116 5.37 26.41 -6.77
CA HIS A 116 4.54 25.41 -7.43
C HIS A 116 5.48 24.30 -7.93
N PHE A 117 5.08 23.03 -7.76
CA PHE A 117 5.82 21.89 -8.29
C PHE A 117 4.95 20.66 -8.50
N VAL A 118 5.44 19.72 -9.30
CA VAL A 118 4.87 18.38 -9.41
C VAL A 118 5.79 17.35 -8.78
N VAL A 119 5.22 16.40 -8.04
CA VAL A 119 5.91 15.23 -7.50
C VAL A 119 5.23 13.96 -8.00
N SER A 120 6.01 12.98 -8.45
CA SER A 120 5.51 11.67 -8.84
C SER A 120 5.60 10.72 -7.65
N LEU A 121 4.49 10.11 -7.25
CA LEU A 121 4.37 9.17 -6.15
C LEU A 121 4.04 7.77 -6.65
N GLU A 122 4.62 6.77 -6.00
CA GLU A 122 4.36 5.34 -6.11
C GLU A 122 3.81 4.83 -4.76
N HIS A 123 3.21 3.64 -4.74
CA HIS A 123 2.55 3.09 -3.54
C HIS A 123 1.49 4.03 -2.96
N VAL A 124 0.74 4.68 -3.85
CA VAL A 124 -0.17 5.75 -3.48
C VAL A 124 -1.34 5.22 -2.66
N THR A 125 -1.67 5.89 -1.55
CA THR A 125 -2.94 5.72 -0.83
C THR A 125 -3.65 7.06 -0.69
N PHE A 126 -4.97 7.01 -0.44
CA PHE A 126 -5.80 8.16 -0.14
C PHE A 126 -6.40 7.95 1.24
N ASP A 127 -6.22 8.89 2.16
CA ASP A 127 -6.75 8.78 3.52
C ASP A 127 -7.83 9.84 3.75
N PRO A 128 -9.01 9.45 4.25
CA PRO A 128 -10.07 10.39 4.59
C PRO A 128 -9.74 11.20 5.84
N PRO A 129 -10.43 12.34 6.05
CA PRO A 129 -10.38 13.11 7.28
C PRO A 129 -10.65 12.20 8.48
N ALA A 130 -9.68 12.09 9.38
CA ALA A 130 -9.74 11.23 10.55
C ALA A 130 -9.32 11.99 11.82
N GLU A 131 -9.86 11.55 12.95
CA GLU A 131 -9.36 11.97 14.27
C GLU A 131 -8.24 11.02 14.69
N GLN A 132 -7.05 11.57 14.90
CA GLN A 132 -5.91 10.81 15.42
C GLN A 132 -5.35 11.54 16.64
N ASP A 133 -5.24 10.83 17.77
CA ASP A 133 -4.72 11.35 19.03
C ASP A 133 -5.38 12.67 19.52
N GLY A 134 -6.68 12.82 19.27
CA GLY A 134 -7.47 14.00 19.65
C GLY A 134 -7.29 15.21 18.72
N VAL A 135 -6.56 15.05 17.62
CA VAL A 135 -6.45 16.06 16.55
C VAL A 135 -7.37 15.67 15.40
N VAL A 136 -8.36 16.50 15.13
CA VAL A 136 -9.26 16.32 13.97
C VAL A 136 -8.54 16.85 12.73
N ARG A 137 -8.16 15.94 11.83
CA ARG A 137 -7.77 16.35 10.47
C ARG A 137 -9.04 16.52 9.65
N SER A 138 -9.21 17.70 9.07
CA SER A 138 -10.39 18.04 8.26
C SER A 138 -10.19 17.79 6.76
N GLU A 139 -8.96 17.53 6.34
CA GLU A 139 -8.56 17.42 4.93
C GLU A 139 -8.29 15.95 4.58
N TRP A 140 -8.61 15.57 3.34
CA TRP A 140 -8.16 14.30 2.77
C TRP A 140 -6.66 14.36 2.52
N GLN A 141 -5.98 13.22 2.54
CA GLN A 141 -4.55 13.14 2.28
C GLN A 141 -4.25 12.19 1.12
N VAL A 142 -3.21 12.50 0.36
CA VAL A 142 -2.55 11.54 -0.54
C VAL A 142 -1.19 11.21 0.05
N ASN A 143 -0.92 9.91 0.14
CA ASN A 143 0.36 9.40 0.62
C ASN A 143 1.07 8.62 -0.48
N GLY A 144 2.39 8.49 -0.39
CA GLY A 144 3.15 7.59 -1.25
C GLY A 144 4.65 7.81 -1.17
N LEU A 145 5.41 6.89 -1.75
CA LEU A 145 6.85 7.03 -1.92
C LEU A 145 7.12 7.85 -3.17
N ARG A 146 8.01 8.83 -3.07
CA ARG A 146 8.44 9.56 -4.24
C ARG A 146 9.18 8.64 -5.20
N LYS A 147 8.75 8.67 -6.45
CA LYS A 147 9.37 7.89 -7.51
C LYS A 147 10.86 8.21 -7.66
N ASP A 148 11.65 7.16 -7.90
CA ASP A 148 13.10 7.24 -8.14
C ASP A 148 13.92 7.83 -6.97
N THR A 149 13.33 7.97 -5.78
CA THR A 149 13.99 8.48 -4.56
C THR A 149 13.77 7.51 -3.40
N SER A 150 14.84 6.86 -2.92
CA SER A 150 14.73 5.86 -1.84
C SER A 150 14.21 6.50 -0.55
N ASP A 151 13.25 5.84 0.08
CA ASP A 151 12.74 6.16 1.43
C ASP A 151 12.18 7.60 1.61
N ASP A 152 11.84 8.28 0.50
CA ASP A 152 11.23 9.61 0.52
C ASP A 152 9.69 9.47 0.48
N PHE A 153 9.10 9.15 1.62
CA PHE A 153 7.65 9.05 1.80
C PHE A 153 7.01 10.42 1.98
N TRP A 154 5.93 10.71 1.27
CA TRP A 154 5.23 11.99 1.33
C TRP A 154 3.80 11.79 1.83
N THR A 155 3.33 12.72 2.65
CA THR A 155 1.93 12.90 3.04
C THR A 155 1.53 14.32 2.67
N LEU A 156 0.53 14.47 1.81
CA LEU A 156 0.12 15.76 1.26
C LEU A 156 -1.38 15.99 1.44
N ASP A 157 -1.74 17.16 1.94
CA ASP A 157 -3.14 17.53 2.15
C ASP A 157 -3.83 17.94 0.83
N ILE A 158 -5.02 17.40 0.60
CA ILE A 158 -5.83 17.63 -0.59
C ILE A 158 -6.78 18.79 -0.32
N SER A 159 -6.54 19.92 -1.00
CA SER A 159 -7.35 21.15 -0.83
C SER A 159 -7.96 21.67 -2.14
N GLY A 160 -7.35 21.40 -3.29
CA GLY A 160 -7.82 21.87 -4.61
C GLY A 160 -8.74 20.91 -5.35
N ILE A 161 -8.98 19.71 -4.81
CA ILE A 161 -9.74 18.62 -5.45
C ILE A 161 -10.76 18.08 -4.43
N GLY A 162 -11.97 17.79 -4.90
CA GLY A 162 -13.00 17.16 -4.05
C GLY A 162 -12.78 15.65 -3.93
N PRO A 163 -13.17 15.02 -2.80
CA PRO A 163 -12.93 13.60 -2.55
C PRO A 163 -13.57 12.66 -3.57
N HIS A 164 -14.68 13.07 -4.19
CA HIS A 164 -15.37 12.33 -5.25
C HIS A 164 -14.48 11.90 -6.44
N ASP A 165 -13.35 12.58 -6.66
CA ASP A 165 -12.46 12.24 -7.76
C ASP A 165 -11.61 10.98 -7.49
N PHE A 166 -11.47 10.56 -6.22
CA PHE A 166 -10.58 9.45 -5.81
C PHE A 166 -11.10 8.58 -4.65
N GLU A 167 -12.20 8.93 -3.99
CA GLU A 167 -12.76 8.18 -2.84
C GLU A 167 -13.05 6.71 -3.16
N ASP A 168 -13.53 6.42 -4.38
CA ASP A 168 -13.82 5.05 -4.81
C ASP A 168 -12.53 4.20 -4.93
N ALA A 169 -11.35 4.82 -5.07
CA ALA A 169 -10.07 4.15 -5.21
C ALA A 169 -9.30 3.98 -3.89
N GLU A 170 -9.75 4.58 -2.78
CA GLU A 170 -9.09 4.50 -1.46
C GLU A 170 -8.78 3.07 -1.06
N ASP A 171 -9.81 2.23 -0.96
CA ASP A 171 -9.68 0.85 -0.48
C ASP A 171 -8.79 0.02 -1.42
N ILE A 172 -8.98 0.21 -2.72
CA ILE A 172 -8.24 -0.55 -3.74
C ILE A 172 -6.76 -0.17 -3.70
N CYS A 173 -6.45 1.11 -3.63
CA CYS A 173 -5.07 1.57 -3.58
C CYS A 173 -4.38 1.18 -2.28
N SER A 174 -5.09 1.21 -1.15
CA SER A 174 -4.60 0.68 0.12
C SER A 174 -4.24 -0.80 0.05
N MET A 175 -5.05 -1.62 -0.64
CA MET A 175 -4.74 -3.03 -0.88
C MET A 175 -3.53 -3.24 -1.81
N LEU A 176 -3.24 -2.28 -2.69
CA LEU A 176 -2.16 -2.37 -3.68
C LEU A 176 -0.83 -1.72 -3.23
N ALA A 177 -0.85 -0.89 -2.17
CA ALA A 177 0.29 -0.06 -1.77
C ALA A 177 1.46 -0.84 -1.14
N TYR A 178 1.26 -2.07 -0.67
CA TYR A 178 2.25 -2.82 0.12
C TYR A 178 2.89 -4.01 -0.62
N SER A 179 2.91 -4.01 -1.95
CA SER A 179 3.67 -5.00 -2.71
C SER A 179 5.16 -4.67 -2.68
N ASP A 180 5.99 -5.66 -2.36
CA ASP A 180 7.45 -5.55 -2.43
C ASP A 180 7.99 -5.56 -3.88
N SER A 181 7.17 -6.00 -4.84
CA SER A 181 7.62 -6.28 -6.21
C SER A 181 7.18 -5.23 -7.22
N LEU A 182 6.09 -4.51 -6.94
CA LEU A 182 5.42 -3.61 -7.86
C LEU A 182 4.88 -2.37 -7.12
N PRO A 183 4.88 -1.19 -7.76
CA PRO A 183 4.53 0.08 -7.12
C PRO A 183 3.03 0.27 -6.81
N GLY A 184 2.15 -0.67 -7.20
CA GLY A 184 0.70 -0.52 -6.99
C GLY A 184 0.11 0.72 -7.67
N CYS A 185 -0.67 1.50 -6.92
CA CYS A 185 -1.21 2.78 -7.39
C CYS A 185 -0.11 3.84 -7.48
N SER A 186 -0.16 4.70 -8.49
CA SER A 186 0.77 5.82 -8.66
C SER A 186 0.03 7.11 -8.98
N ALA A 187 0.69 8.25 -8.77
CA ALA A 187 0.10 9.54 -9.05
C ALA A 187 1.16 10.58 -9.40
N ARG A 188 0.81 11.56 -10.24
CA ARG A 188 1.55 12.83 -10.34
C ARG A 188 0.74 13.89 -9.62
N VAL A 189 1.31 14.47 -8.57
CA VAL A 189 0.64 15.36 -7.64
C VAL A 189 1.17 16.78 -7.85
N PHE A 190 0.27 17.71 -8.17
CA PHE A 190 0.57 19.12 -8.40
C PHE A 190 0.34 19.89 -7.11
N VAL A 191 1.38 20.53 -6.60
CA VAL A 191 1.44 21.08 -5.25
C VAL A 191 1.73 22.58 -5.29
N ASP A 192 0.96 23.33 -4.52
CA ASP A 192 1.23 24.73 -4.20
C ASP A 192 1.82 24.81 -2.79
N VAL A 193 2.83 25.68 -2.64
CA VAL A 193 3.42 26.02 -1.34
C VAL A 193 2.72 27.25 -0.79
N ALA A 194 1.90 27.06 0.23
CA ALA A 194 1.23 28.14 0.95
C ALA A 194 2.02 28.52 2.22
N PRO A 195 1.95 29.79 2.66
CA PRO A 195 2.42 30.16 3.99
C PRO A 195 1.64 29.39 5.04
N GLY A 196 2.34 28.59 5.86
CA GLY A 196 1.69 27.90 6.97
C GLY A 196 1.47 28.80 8.18
N ILE A 197 0.67 28.32 9.13
CA ILE A 197 0.41 29.02 10.41
C ILE A 197 1.73 29.32 11.15
N ILE A 198 2.73 28.44 11.01
CA ILE A 198 4.09 28.66 11.49
C ILE A 198 4.94 29.12 10.30
N PRO A 199 5.55 30.33 10.32
CA PRO A 199 6.29 30.88 9.17
C PRO A 199 7.44 30.01 8.63
N GLN A 200 7.96 29.10 9.47
CA GLN A 200 9.05 28.17 9.16
C GLN A 200 8.55 26.84 8.55
N MET A 201 7.24 26.61 8.58
CA MET A 201 6.60 25.37 8.15
C MET A 201 5.55 25.73 7.09
N PRO A 202 5.95 25.79 5.81
CA PRO A 202 4.98 26.03 4.75
C PRO A 202 3.99 24.88 4.67
N GLU A 203 2.76 25.19 4.28
CA GLU A 203 1.72 24.21 4.00
C GLU A 203 1.82 23.77 2.54
N LEU A 204 1.82 22.46 2.30
CA LEU A 204 1.84 21.89 0.97
C LEU A 204 0.41 21.50 0.60
N LYS A 205 -0.18 22.17 -0.38
CA LYS A 205 -1.58 21.96 -0.77
C LYS A 205 -1.64 21.32 -2.15
N VAL A 206 -2.30 20.17 -2.24
CA VAL A 206 -2.51 19.49 -3.51
C VAL A 206 -3.60 20.20 -4.29
N MET A 207 -3.24 20.67 -5.48
CA MET A 207 -4.11 21.40 -6.39
C MET A 207 -4.70 20.51 -7.49
N ALA A 208 -3.95 19.50 -7.92
CA ALA A 208 -4.40 18.51 -8.89
C ALA A 208 -3.68 17.17 -8.69
N ILE A 209 -4.33 16.09 -9.12
CA ILE A 209 -3.77 14.74 -9.11
C ILE A 209 -3.99 14.17 -10.51
N GLU A 210 -2.94 13.65 -11.12
CA GLU A 210 -3.03 12.73 -12.25
C GLU A 210 -2.81 11.32 -11.71
N PHE A 211 -3.90 10.62 -11.44
CA PHE A 211 -3.84 9.23 -11.01
C PHE A 211 -3.37 8.33 -12.16
N ILE A 212 -2.51 7.38 -11.84
CA ILE A 212 -1.96 6.40 -12.75
C ILE A 212 -2.27 5.03 -12.15
N ALA A 213 -3.27 4.36 -12.72
CA ALA A 213 -3.60 2.99 -12.32
C ALA A 213 -2.46 2.04 -12.72
N PRO A 214 -2.16 1.00 -11.90
CA PRO A 214 -1.36 -0.12 -12.37
C PRO A 214 -2.08 -0.80 -13.54
N THR A 215 -1.35 -1.56 -14.35
CA THR A 215 -1.99 -2.42 -15.35
C THR A 215 -2.79 -3.54 -14.69
N VAL A 216 -3.75 -4.13 -15.43
CA VAL A 216 -4.54 -5.29 -14.95
C VAL A 216 -3.63 -6.40 -14.42
N ASP A 217 -2.55 -6.70 -15.15
CA ASP A 217 -1.65 -7.80 -14.80
C ASP A 217 -0.79 -7.47 -13.57
N GLN A 218 -0.37 -6.21 -13.41
CA GLN A 218 0.27 -5.76 -12.17
C GLN A 218 -0.67 -5.87 -10.97
N ALA A 219 -1.93 -5.41 -11.10
CA ALA A 219 -2.92 -5.54 -10.03
C ALA A 219 -3.17 -7.01 -9.65
N ARG A 220 -3.33 -7.91 -10.65
CA ARG A 220 -3.42 -9.36 -10.41
C ARG A 220 -2.21 -9.91 -9.69
N GLN A 221 -1.01 -9.52 -10.10
CA GLN A 221 0.21 -9.98 -9.48
C GLN A 221 0.28 -9.54 -8.00
N ILE A 222 0.00 -8.28 -7.71
CA ILE A 222 0.02 -7.74 -6.35
C ILE A 222 -1.02 -8.45 -5.45
N PHE A 223 -2.26 -8.60 -5.92
CA PHE A 223 -3.27 -9.34 -5.16
C PHE A 223 -2.87 -10.80 -4.94
N LEU A 224 -2.25 -11.44 -5.94
CA LEU A 224 -1.76 -12.81 -5.79
C LEU A 224 -0.62 -12.89 -4.77
N GLU A 225 0.30 -11.93 -4.76
CA GLU A 225 1.38 -11.86 -3.76
C GLU A 225 0.82 -11.76 -2.34
N SER A 226 -0.15 -10.88 -2.13
CA SER A 226 -0.86 -10.73 -0.85
C SER A 226 -1.56 -12.04 -0.43
N GLU A 227 -2.27 -12.70 -1.34
CA GLU A 227 -2.94 -13.98 -1.02
C GLU A 227 -1.93 -15.12 -0.77
N MET A 228 -0.83 -15.16 -1.53
CA MET A 228 0.22 -16.16 -1.35
C MET A 228 1.04 -15.93 -0.09
N ALA A 229 1.07 -14.73 0.50
CA ALA A 229 1.67 -14.48 1.81
C ALA A 229 0.97 -15.27 2.94
N ARG A 230 -0.31 -15.65 2.76
CA ARG A 230 -1.02 -16.57 3.66
C ARG A 230 -0.55 -18.02 3.53
N TRP A 231 0.28 -18.32 2.52
CA TRP A 231 0.97 -19.59 2.30
C TRP A 231 2.49 -19.39 2.30
N PRO A 232 3.11 -19.15 3.46
CA PRO A 232 4.56 -19.05 3.52
C PRO A 232 5.20 -20.37 3.07
N PRO A 233 6.33 -20.32 2.35
CA PRO A 233 7.08 -21.52 2.04
C PRO A 233 7.41 -22.27 3.34
N LYS A 234 7.23 -23.59 3.35
CA LYS A 234 7.60 -24.38 4.53
C LYS A 234 9.08 -24.11 4.84
N PRO A 235 9.45 -23.83 6.10
CA PRO A 235 10.85 -23.70 6.45
C PRO A 235 11.56 -24.99 6.05
N THR A 236 12.57 -24.88 5.21
CA THR A 236 13.46 -26.00 4.88
C THR A 236 14.19 -26.39 6.15
N SER A 237 13.80 -27.52 6.73
CA SER A 237 14.46 -28.19 7.86
C SER A 237 15.78 -28.81 7.44
#